data_AF-A0A6L5Q9Z2-F1
#
_entry.id   AF-A0A6L5Q9Z2-F1
#
_cell.length_a   1.000
_cell.length_b   1.000
_cell.length_c   1.000
_cell.angle_alpha   90.00
_cell.angle_beta   90.00
_cell.angle_gamma   90.00
#
_symmetry.space_group_name_H-M   'P 1'
#
loop_
_entity.id
_entity.type
_entity.pdbx_description
1 polymer ?
#
loop_
_entity_poly.entity_id
_entity_poly.type
_entity_poly.pdbx_seq_one_letter_code
_entity_poly.pdbx_strand_id
1 'polypeptide(L)'
;MAVYAITGKLGSGKGKAGIDQIRRYLRAGKRVATNCDVFLEHLMADTNKSVVTRIPDKPSSVDLYMIGSGNRFVDFEPIITSGKNGLEALAPTPKLLAGFDESHNGALVLDECGSWLNTRNFQDKGRAELLEWAIHGRKYGWDIFFIMQNIAQVDKQLRDSLLEYVVRLNRLDRMKVPVVSGLLKALTAGATEGNLPRVHIGVVRLGSQPDGLVADRWVFRGDDLNDAYNTTQVFSESYPHGTHCLLSSWHLSARVGVDPSFVGPRLAGPAGVDLLRGRTPPPKPPHKHMTKFLMFSMLLGVVLGGFAVRVFAPPVVVAGAAKVERVVSDKVKGVGYVRLPNRHFLVTLSDGRVVEPVNMVMLGGGAWEAEVSPGEWVKGVL
;
A
#
# COMPACT_ATOMS: atom_id res chain seq x y z
N MET A 1 -5.42 8.70 25.07
CA MET A 1 -5.93 7.31 25.02
C MET A 1 -7.10 7.30 24.07
N ALA A 2 -7.18 6.39 23.10
CA ALA A 2 -8.27 6.40 22.12
C ALA A 2 -8.60 5.00 21.58
N VAL A 3 -9.86 4.81 21.17
CA VAL A 3 -10.33 3.59 20.51
C VAL A 3 -10.73 3.93 19.08
N TYR A 4 -10.07 3.28 18.14
CA TYR A 4 -10.23 3.46 16.71
C TYR A 4 -10.91 2.25 16.07
N ALA A 5 -11.89 2.49 15.22
CA ALA A 5 -12.39 1.50 14.27
C ALA A 5 -11.84 1.80 12.87
N ILE A 6 -10.99 0.93 12.35
CA ILE A 6 -10.45 1.01 11.00
C ILE A 6 -11.37 0.22 10.06
N THR A 7 -12.03 0.92 9.14
CA THR A 7 -13.03 0.35 8.23
C THR A 7 -12.82 0.76 6.77
N GLY A 8 -13.39 -0.02 5.85
CA GLY A 8 -13.22 0.16 4.41
C GLY A 8 -13.56 -1.10 3.62
N LYS A 9 -13.86 -0.93 2.32
CA LYS A 9 -14.18 -2.03 1.40
C LYS A 9 -13.05 -3.05 1.28
N LEU A 10 -13.34 -4.22 0.70
CA LEU A 10 -12.29 -5.22 0.43
C LEU A 10 -11.19 -4.62 -0.45
N GLY A 11 -9.93 -4.86 -0.05
CA GLY A 11 -8.77 -4.29 -0.73
C GLY A 11 -8.58 -2.79 -0.53
N SER A 12 -9.18 -2.16 0.49
CA SER A 12 -8.93 -0.75 0.85
C SER A 12 -7.63 -0.49 1.62
N GLY A 13 -6.89 -1.54 2.00
CA GLY A 13 -5.63 -1.41 2.75
C GLY A 13 -5.78 -1.33 4.27
N LYS A 14 -6.87 -1.87 4.84
CA LYS A 14 -7.12 -1.90 6.29
C LYS A 14 -6.00 -2.54 7.11
N GLY A 15 -5.63 -3.79 6.78
CA GLY A 15 -4.52 -4.49 7.44
C GLY A 15 -3.22 -3.68 7.37
N LYS A 16 -2.88 -3.14 6.19
CA LYS A 16 -1.72 -2.25 6.03
C LYS A 16 -1.76 -1.02 6.93
N ALA A 17 -2.94 -0.40 7.12
CA ALA A 17 -3.07 0.72 8.03
C ALA A 17 -2.80 0.30 9.48
N GLY A 18 -3.31 -0.87 9.89
CA GLY A 18 -3.00 -1.46 11.20
C GLY A 18 -1.51 -1.71 11.39
N ILE A 19 -0.85 -2.35 10.42
CA ILE A 19 0.59 -2.61 10.46
C ILE A 19 1.41 -1.30 10.42
N ASP A 20 0.96 -0.29 9.69
CA ASP A 20 1.59 1.04 9.72
C ASP A 20 1.51 1.67 11.12
N GLN A 21 0.39 1.49 11.83
CA GLN A 21 0.27 1.92 13.23
C GLN A 21 1.22 1.15 14.14
N ILE A 22 1.29 -0.19 14.02
CA ILE A 22 2.27 -1.01 14.77
C ILE A 22 3.68 -0.43 14.57
N ARG A 23 4.08 -0.19 13.32
CA ARG A 23 5.39 0.38 13.00
C ARG A 23 5.62 1.76 13.63
N ARG A 24 4.63 2.65 13.59
CA ARG A 24 4.74 3.99 14.21
C ARG A 24 4.94 3.91 15.71
N TYR A 25 4.18 3.05 16.39
CA TYR A 25 4.30 2.87 17.84
C TYR A 25 5.63 2.23 18.23
N LEU A 26 6.10 1.21 17.51
CA LEU A 26 7.41 0.59 17.74
C LEU A 26 8.56 1.59 17.53
N ARG A 27 8.48 2.43 16.49
CA ARG A 27 9.47 3.51 16.24
C ARG A 27 9.49 4.57 17.34
N ALA A 28 8.36 4.81 17.97
CA ALA A 28 8.24 5.70 19.13
C ALA A 28 8.68 5.03 20.44
N GLY A 29 9.12 3.77 20.42
CA GLY A 29 9.52 3.02 21.62
C GLY A 29 8.35 2.61 22.52
N LYS A 30 7.14 2.57 21.97
CA LYS A 30 5.91 2.22 22.71
C LYS A 30 5.65 0.72 22.66
N ARG A 31 4.92 0.20 23.65
CA ARG A 31 4.47 -1.21 23.65
C ARG A 31 3.46 -1.45 22.53
N VAL A 32 3.51 -2.65 21.94
CA VAL A 32 2.52 -3.07 20.95
C VAL A 32 2.07 -4.51 21.21
N ALA A 33 0.76 -4.73 21.12
CA ALA A 33 0.13 -6.03 21.13
C ALA A 33 -0.77 -6.20 19.89
N THR A 34 -0.86 -7.41 19.34
CA THR A 34 -1.65 -7.69 18.13
C THR A 34 -2.04 -9.15 18.01
N ASN A 35 -3.16 -9.43 17.34
CA ASN A 35 -3.54 -10.78 16.92
C ASN A 35 -3.14 -11.08 15.46
N CYS A 36 -2.53 -10.12 14.76
CA CYS A 36 -1.99 -10.35 13.42
C CYS A 36 -0.63 -11.04 13.50
N ASP A 37 -0.33 -11.92 12.54
CA ASP A 37 1.03 -12.41 12.33
C ASP A 37 1.88 -11.29 11.70
N VAL A 38 2.90 -10.85 12.43
CA VAL A 38 3.77 -9.74 12.05
C VAL A 38 5.23 -10.23 11.99
N PHE A 39 5.93 -9.85 10.93
CA PHE A 39 7.33 -10.20 10.68
C PHE A 39 8.21 -8.97 10.96
N LEU A 40 8.82 -8.93 12.15
CA LEU A 40 9.56 -7.75 12.63
C LEU A 40 10.85 -7.48 11.83
N GLU A 41 11.44 -8.51 11.23
CA GLU A 41 12.58 -8.44 10.31
C GLU A 41 12.29 -7.63 9.04
N HIS A 42 11.01 -7.57 8.63
CA HIS A 42 10.55 -6.80 7.48
C HIS A 42 9.89 -5.47 7.91
N LEU A 43 9.45 -5.36 9.17
CA LEU A 43 8.78 -4.17 9.68
C LEU A 43 9.74 -3.10 10.23
N MET A 44 10.83 -3.53 10.87
CA MET A 44 11.75 -2.69 11.64
C MET A 44 13.21 -2.91 11.22
N ALA A 45 14.05 -1.90 11.41
CA ALA A 45 15.48 -2.02 11.15
C ALA A 45 16.12 -3.14 11.98
N ASP A 46 17.16 -3.76 11.45
CA ASP A 46 17.92 -4.86 12.07
C ASP A 46 18.58 -4.48 13.40
N THR A 47 18.76 -3.20 13.71
CA THR A 47 19.24 -2.74 15.01
C THR A 47 18.13 -2.58 16.05
N ASN A 48 16.86 -2.75 15.67
CA ASN A 48 15.71 -2.48 16.53
C ASN A 48 15.41 -3.65 17.47
N LYS A 49 15.36 -3.36 18.77
CA LYS A 49 15.12 -4.33 19.85
C LYS A 49 13.67 -4.32 20.38
N SER A 50 12.78 -3.55 19.75
CA SER A 50 11.39 -3.51 20.16
C SER A 50 10.72 -4.84 19.85
N VAL A 51 9.87 -5.29 20.77
CA VAL A 51 9.13 -6.55 20.68
C VAL A 51 7.65 -6.27 20.53
N VAL A 52 6.92 -7.26 20.01
CA VAL A 52 5.46 -7.23 19.89
C VAL A 52 4.88 -8.40 20.67
N THR A 53 3.84 -8.15 21.44
CA THR A 53 3.07 -9.22 22.09
C THR A 53 2.02 -9.76 21.12
N ARG A 54 2.15 -11.03 20.72
CA ARG A 54 1.15 -11.73 19.92
C ARG A 54 0.14 -12.39 20.86
N ILE A 55 -1.11 -11.97 20.77
CA ILE A 55 -2.26 -12.61 21.47
C ILE A 55 -2.94 -13.59 20.51
N PRO A 56 -3.80 -14.52 20.94
CA PRO A 56 -4.52 -15.43 20.03
C PRO A 56 -5.33 -14.74 18.93
N ASP A 57 -5.60 -15.47 17.84
CA ASP A 57 -6.39 -14.97 16.69
C ASP A 57 -7.74 -14.39 17.12
N LYS A 58 -8.43 -15.11 18.01
CA LYS A 58 -9.65 -14.69 18.68
C LYS A 58 -9.37 -14.64 20.18
N PRO A 59 -8.93 -13.49 20.72
CA PRO A 59 -8.50 -13.41 22.10
C PRO A 59 -9.70 -13.52 23.06
N SER A 60 -9.47 -14.14 24.21
CA SER A 60 -10.38 -14.10 25.35
C SER A 60 -10.16 -12.85 26.22
N SER A 61 -11.02 -12.61 27.21
CA SER A 61 -10.81 -11.58 28.23
C SER A 61 -9.48 -11.78 28.96
N VAL A 62 -9.15 -13.03 29.29
CA VAL A 62 -7.91 -13.42 29.97
C VAL A 62 -6.68 -13.08 29.14
N ASP A 63 -6.67 -13.37 27.83
CA ASP A 63 -5.56 -13.02 26.95
C ASP A 63 -5.29 -11.51 26.93
N LEU A 64 -6.36 -10.72 26.94
CA LEU A 64 -6.27 -9.26 26.97
C LEU A 64 -5.85 -8.72 28.35
N TYR A 65 -6.09 -9.46 29.43
CA TYR A 65 -5.47 -9.13 30.72
C TYR A 65 -3.98 -9.49 30.73
N MET A 66 -3.58 -10.61 30.13
CA MET A 66 -2.17 -11.05 30.10
C MET A 66 -1.20 -10.07 29.43
N ILE A 67 -1.66 -9.22 28.51
CA ILE A 67 -0.77 -8.19 27.91
C ILE A 67 -0.35 -7.09 28.91
N GLY A 68 -1.07 -6.97 30.03
CA GLY A 68 -0.80 -6.01 31.11
C GLY A 68 -0.97 -4.55 30.66
N SER A 69 -0.19 -3.66 31.27
CA SER A 69 -0.27 -2.22 31.02
C SER A 69 0.42 -1.77 29.73
N GLY A 70 -0.28 -1.06 28.84
CA GLY A 70 0.30 -0.48 27.64
C GLY A 70 1.22 0.73 27.90
N ASN A 71 1.11 1.35 29.08
CA ASN A 71 1.83 2.55 29.46
C ASN A 71 2.70 2.29 30.69
N ARG A 72 4.00 2.63 30.61
CA ARG A 72 4.97 2.44 31.70
C ARG A 72 4.62 3.18 33.00
N PHE A 73 3.75 4.17 32.94
CA PHE A 73 3.30 4.96 34.10
C PHE A 73 1.90 4.54 34.60
N VAL A 74 1.38 3.42 34.11
CA VAL A 74 0.16 2.80 34.62
C VAL A 74 0.57 1.48 35.27
N ASP A 75 0.48 1.45 36.60
CA ASP A 75 0.69 0.25 37.41
C ASP A 75 -0.58 -0.61 37.33
N PHE A 76 -0.45 -1.75 36.65
CA PHE A 76 -1.53 -2.70 36.43
C PHE A 76 -0.96 -4.09 36.21
N GLU A 77 -1.09 -4.93 37.23
CA GLU A 77 -0.65 -6.32 37.23
C GLU A 77 -1.86 -7.25 37.46
N PRO A 78 -2.48 -7.75 36.38
CA PRO A 78 -3.59 -8.69 36.50
C PRO A 78 -3.11 -10.02 37.04
N ILE A 79 -3.87 -10.59 37.96
CA ILE A 79 -3.59 -11.90 38.56
C ILE A 79 -4.35 -12.94 37.75
N ILE A 80 -3.62 -13.88 37.16
CA ILE A 80 -4.21 -14.99 36.42
C ILE A 80 -4.22 -16.23 37.31
N THR A 81 -5.39 -16.79 37.55
CA THR A 81 -5.58 -18.01 38.34
C THR A 81 -6.17 -19.12 37.49
N SER A 82 -5.76 -20.36 37.76
CA SER A 82 -6.39 -21.53 37.16
C SER A 82 -7.59 -21.96 38.02
N GLY A 83 -8.79 -21.80 37.49
CA GLY A 83 -10.05 -22.24 38.11
C GLY A 83 -10.55 -23.57 37.55
N LYS A 84 -11.73 -24.01 38.03
CA LYS A 84 -12.38 -25.24 37.53
C LYS A 84 -12.86 -25.14 36.08
N ASN A 85 -13.12 -23.93 35.61
CA ASN A 85 -13.67 -23.65 34.28
C ASN A 85 -12.62 -23.11 33.28
N GLY A 86 -11.33 -23.16 33.64
CA GLY A 86 -10.24 -22.63 32.83
C GLY A 86 -9.47 -21.53 33.55
N LEU A 87 -8.78 -20.68 32.78
CA LEU A 87 -8.07 -19.52 33.31
C LEU A 87 -9.06 -18.42 33.64
N GLU A 88 -8.87 -17.77 34.78
CA GLU A 88 -9.66 -16.62 35.24
C GLU A 88 -8.71 -15.47 35.53
N ALA A 89 -9.10 -14.26 35.14
CA ALA A 89 -8.31 -13.06 35.34
C ALA A 89 -8.96 -12.17 36.40
N LEU A 90 -8.22 -11.87 37.47
CA LEU A 90 -8.58 -10.85 38.43
C LEU A 90 -7.83 -9.56 38.10
N ALA A 91 -8.58 -8.53 37.75
CA ALA A 91 -8.03 -7.23 37.38
C ALA A 91 -8.07 -6.26 38.56
N PRO A 92 -6.93 -5.94 39.21
CA PRO A 92 -6.90 -4.88 40.21
C PRO A 92 -7.17 -3.52 39.56
N THR A 93 -7.60 -2.55 40.36
CA THR A 93 -7.76 -1.18 39.86
C THR A 93 -6.40 -0.61 39.42
N PRO A 94 -6.26 -0.15 38.16
CA PRO A 94 -5.00 0.42 37.68
C PRO A 94 -4.66 1.71 38.43
N LYS A 95 -3.39 1.91 38.76
CA LYS A 95 -2.89 3.10 39.47
C LYS A 95 -1.99 3.93 38.56
N LEU A 96 -2.21 5.23 38.53
CA LEU A 96 -1.32 6.15 37.82
C LEU A 96 -0.08 6.41 38.67
N LEU A 97 1.09 6.19 38.07
CA LEU A 97 2.37 6.52 38.66
C LEU A 97 2.74 7.99 38.38
N ALA A 98 3.66 8.53 39.17
CA ALA A 98 4.18 9.87 38.95
C ALA A 98 4.83 9.98 37.56
N GLY A 99 4.52 11.05 36.82
CA GLY A 99 5.00 11.25 35.45
C GLY A 99 4.12 10.62 34.36
N PHE A 100 2.89 10.20 34.70
CA PHE A 100 1.91 9.75 33.73
C PHE A 100 1.69 10.77 32.60
N ASP A 101 1.82 10.27 31.38
CA ASP A 101 1.54 11.00 30.14
C ASP A 101 0.96 10.01 29.12
N GLU A 102 -0.17 10.39 28.52
CA GLU A 102 -0.86 9.62 27.49
C GLU A 102 -0.01 9.44 26.23
N SER A 103 0.99 10.28 25.99
CA SER A 103 1.91 10.11 24.87
C SER A 103 2.69 8.78 24.94
N HIS A 104 2.76 8.13 26.10
CA HIS A 104 3.42 6.84 26.31
C HIS A 104 2.51 5.61 26.18
N ASN A 105 1.24 5.79 25.82
CA ASN A 105 0.33 4.66 25.63
C ASN A 105 0.80 3.73 24.51
N GLY A 106 0.62 2.43 24.73
CA GLY A 106 0.91 1.39 23.75
C GLY A 106 -0.22 1.23 22.73
N ALA A 107 0.03 0.48 21.66
CA ALA A 107 -1.01 0.15 20.68
C ALA A 107 -1.46 -1.31 20.81
N LEU A 108 -2.78 -1.52 20.88
CA LEU A 108 -3.39 -2.84 20.69
C LEU A 108 -4.07 -2.85 19.32
N VAL A 109 -3.52 -3.59 18.37
CA VAL A 109 -4.06 -3.68 17.00
C VAL A 109 -4.72 -5.02 16.80
N LEU A 110 -6.00 -5.01 16.45
CA LEU A 110 -6.82 -6.20 16.35
C LEU A 110 -7.45 -6.27 14.97
N ASP A 111 -7.26 -7.37 14.23
CA ASP A 111 -7.84 -7.58 12.90
C ASP A 111 -8.94 -8.63 12.89
N GLU A 112 -9.87 -8.50 11.95
CA GLU A 112 -11.09 -9.31 11.81
C GLU A 112 -12.06 -9.21 13.01
N CYS A 113 -12.07 -8.05 13.67
CA CYS A 113 -12.89 -7.78 14.85
C CYS A 113 -14.40 -7.79 14.60
N GLY A 114 -14.82 -7.66 13.34
CA GLY A 114 -16.23 -7.70 12.95
C GLY A 114 -16.89 -9.05 13.25
N SER A 115 -16.09 -10.14 13.26
CA SER A 115 -16.57 -11.46 13.67
C SER A 115 -16.75 -11.56 15.18
N TRP A 116 -15.97 -10.82 15.97
CA TRP A 116 -16.02 -10.87 17.43
C TRP A 116 -17.08 -9.91 17.96
N LEU A 117 -17.07 -8.65 17.55
CA LEU A 117 -17.94 -7.59 18.07
C LEU A 117 -19.39 -7.64 17.55
N ASN A 118 -19.80 -8.76 16.96
CA ASN A 118 -21.10 -8.94 16.33
C ASN A 118 -22.25 -9.02 17.35
N THR A 119 -23.37 -8.38 17.02
CA THR A 119 -24.62 -8.39 17.80
C THR A 119 -25.24 -9.77 17.99
N ARG A 120 -25.09 -10.67 17.01
CA ARG A 120 -25.83 -11.94 16.96
C ARG A 120 -25.34 -13.00 17.95
N ASN A 121 -24.11 -12.86 18.42
CA ASN A 121 -23.43 -13.82 19.29
C ASN A 121 -23.29 -13.28 20.73
N PHE A 122 -24.10 -12.30 21.12
CA PHE A 122 -24.03 -11.65 22.43
C PHE A 122 -24.27 -12.61 23.61
N GLN A 123 -24.92 -13.76 23.37
CA GLN A 123 -25.20 -14.77 24.39
C GLN A 123 -24.03 -15.74 24.66
N ASP A 124 -22.92 -15.65 23.91
CA ASP A 124 -21.78 -16.55 24.09
C ASP A 124 -21.02 -16.24 25.39
N LYS A 125 -20.72 -17.29 26.17
CA LYS A 125 -19.99 -17.18 27.45
C LYS A 125 -18.62 -16.52 27.24
N GLY A 126 -18.26 -15.55 28.09
CA GLY A 126 -16.99 -14.80 28.03
C GLY A 126 -16.99 -13.56 27.12
N ARG A 127 -18.04 -13.35 26.31
CA ARG A 127 -18.14 -12.15 25.44
C ARG A 127 -18.30 -10.86 26.24
N ALA A 128 -19.14 -10.90 27.28
CA ALA A 128 -19.37 -9.76 28.16
C ALA A 128 -18.08 -9.28 28.82
N GLU A 129 -17.25 -10.22 29.30
CA GLU A 129 -15.96 -9.93 29.93
C GLU A 129 -14.97 -9.31 28.94
N LEU A 130 -14.95 -9.77 27.68
CA LEU A 130 -14.10 -9.18 26.65
C LEU A 130 -14.54 -7.76 26.31
N LEU A 131 -15.84 -7.51 26.21
CA LEU A 131 -16.38 -6.17 25.98
C LEU A 131 -16.09 -5.24 27.16
N GLU A 132 -16.24 -5.73 28.39
CA GLU A 132 -15.89 -5.01 29.61
C GLU A 132 -14.40 -4.65 29.63
N TRP A 133 -13.53 -5.60 29.26
CA TRP A 133 -12.11 -5.31 29.08
C TRP A 133 -11.89 -4.21 28.04
N ALA A 134 -12.54 -4.29 26.88
CA ALA A 134 -12.38 -3.32 25.79
C ALA A 134 -12.80 -1.89 26.19
N ILE A 135 -13.89 -1.76 26.96
CA ILE A 135 -14.34 -0.47 27.52
C ILE A 135 -13.26 0.11 28.45
N HIS A 136 -12.60 -0.75 29.23
CA HIS A 136 -11.57 -0.34 30.18
C HIS A 136 -10.15 -0.30 29.62
N GLY A 137 -9.90 -0.81 28.42
CA GLY A 137 -8.55 -0.98 27.87
C GLY A 137 -7.75 0.32 27.79
N ARG A 138 -8.43 1.46 27.63
CA ARG A 138 -7.82 2.79 27.75
C ARG A 138 -7.21 3.04 29.12
N LYS A 139 -7.91 2.69 30.21
CA LYS A 139 -7.42 2.84 31.59
C LYS A 139 -6.16 2.02 31.85
N TYR A 140 -5.94 0.95 31.06
CA TYR A 140 -4.74 0.12 31.10
C TYR A 140 -3.61 0.66 30.22
N GLY A 141 -3.72 1.87 29.65
CA GLY A 141 -2.64 2.49 28.87
C GLY A 141 -2.55 2.05 27.41
N TRP A 142 -3.62 1.50 26.84
CA TRP A 142 -3.67 1.08 25.43
C TRP A 142 -4.52 2.01 24.57
N ASP A 143 -3.96 2.39 23.42
CA ASP A 143 -4.70 2.89 22.27
C ASP A 143 -5.12 1.68 21.40
N ILE A 144 -6.42 1.48 21.24
CA ILE A 144 -6.97 0.25 20.65
C ILE A 144 -7.41 0.52 19.20
N PHE A 145 -6.99 -0.34 18.28
CA PHE A 145 -7.33 -0.28 16.87
C PHE A 145 -8.09 -1.55 16.47
N PHE A 146 -9.41 -1.45 16.38
CA PHE A 146 -10.26 -2.51 15.85
C PHE A 146 -10.36 -2.40 14.33
N ILE A 147 -9.83 -3.38 13.61
CA ILE A 147 -9.93 -3.46 12.16
C ILE A 147 -11.13 -4.34 11.82
N MET A 148 -12.04 -3.79 11.02
CA MET A 148 -13.27 -4.46 10.63
C MET A 148 -13.73 -4.03 9.25
N GLN A 149 -14.44 -4.91 8.54
CA GLN A 149 -14.95 -4.59 7.21
C GLN A 149 -16.07 -3.55 7.26
N ASN A 150 -17.02 -3.73 8.17
CA ASN A 150 -18.16 -2.84 8.33
C ASN A 150 -18.49 -2.59 9.81
N ILE A 151 -18.48 -1.32 10.22
CA ILE A 151 -18.83 -0.91 11.59
C ILE A 151 -20.28 -1.21 11.97
N ALA A 152 -21.17 -1.41 10.99
CA ALA A 152 -22.57 -1.73 11.24
C ALA A 152 -22.78 -3.16 11.75
N GLN A 153 -21.74 -4.01 11.69
CA GLN A 153 -21.78 -5.34 12.30
C GLN A 153 -21.70 -5.28 13.83
N VAL A 154 -21.19 -4.18 14.38
CA VAL A 154 -21.10 -3.94 15.83
C VAL A 154 -22.42 -3.41 16.35
N ASP A 155 -22.82 -3.84 17.55
CA ASP A 155 -24.01 -3.31 18.23
C ASP A 155 -23.99 -1.78 18.30
N LYS A 156 -25.15 -1.15 18.15
CA LYS A 156 -25.24 0.31 18.13
C LYS A 156 -24.76 0.94 19.44
N GLN A 157 -25.13 0.37 20.60
CA GLN A 157 -24.75 0.90 21.90
C GLN A 157 -23.24 0.71 22.13
N LEU A 158 -22.71 -0.46 21.79
CA LEU A 158 -21.26 -0.72 21.89
C LEU A 158 -20.49 0.18 20.94
N ARG A 159 -20.95 0.36 19.71
CA ARG A 159 -20.29 1.23 18.73
C ARG A 159 -20.23 2.69 19.20
N ASP A 160 -21.32 3.20 19.74
CA ASP A 160 -21.40 4.62 20.14
C ASP A 160 -20.70 4.90 21.49
N SER A 161 -20.55 3.87 22.35
CA SER A 161 -19.85 4.00 23.64
C SER A 161 -18.35 3.63 23.59
N LEU A 162 -17.99 2.59 22.81
CA LEU A 162 -16.63 2.07 22.73
C LEU A 162 -15.79 2.82 21.69
N LEU A 163 -16.35 3.16 20.52
CA LEU A 163 -15.58 3.68 19.38
C LEU A 163 -15.59 5.20 19.36
N GLU A 164 -14.46 5.81 19.74
CA GLU A 164 -14.28 7.25 19.71
C GLU A 164 -14.00 7.75 18.28
N TYR A 165 -13.17 7.03 17.53
CA TYR A 165 -12.79 7.40 16.17
C TYR A 165 -13.12 6.30 15.17
N VAL A 166 -13.67 6.69 14.02
CA VAL A 166 -13.83 5.80 12.87
C VAL A 166 -12.93 6.28 11.73
N VAL A 167 -11.99 5.43 11.34
CA VAL A 167 -11.07 5.64 10.23
C VAL A 167 -11.63 4.96 8.99
N ARG A 168 -12.02 5.75 7.98
CA ARG A 168 -12.53 5.24 6.71
C ARG A 168 -11.42 5.27 5.65
N LEU A 169 -10.95 4.09 5.26
CA LEU A 169 -9.86 3.92 4.30
C LEU A 169 -10.37 3.84 2.86
N ASN A 170 -9.75 4.66 2.01
CA ASN A 170 -9.91 4.65 0.57
C ASN A 170 -8.53 4.58 -0.09
N ARG A 171 -8.44 3.86 -1.22
CA ARG A 171 -7.22 3.78 -2.02
C ARG A 171 -7.32 4.76 -3.20
N LEU A 172 -6.28 5.57 -3.39
CA LEU A 172 -6.24 6.63 -4.42
C LEU A 172 -6.03 6.10 -5.84
N ASP A 173 -5.37 4.95 -5.99
CA ASP A 173 -5.14 4.29 -7.28
C ASP A 173 -6.46 3.96 -8.02
N ARG A 174 -7.54 3.69 -7.27
CA ARG A 174 -8.88 3.43 -7.80
C ARG A 174 -9.67 4.70 -8.12
N MET A 175 -9.20 5.87 -7.69
CA MET A 175 -9.83 7.16 -8.02
C MET A 175 -9.23 7.72 -9.30
N LYS A 176 -9.93 7.54 -10.42
CA LYS A 176 -9.59 8.23 -11.68
C LYS A 176 -10.05 9.69 -11.58
N VAL A 177 -9.12 10.60 -11.27
CA VAL A 177 -9.41 12.05 -11.31
C VAL A 177 -9.24 12.54 -12.75
N PRO A 178 -10.30 12.96 -13.47
CA PRO A 178 -10.27 13.19 -14.92
C PRO A 178 -9.28 14.26 -15.40
N VAL A 179 -8.97 15.24 -14.56
CA VAL A 179 -8.10 16.37 -14.90
C VAL A 179 -6.63 16.09 -14.59
N VAL A 180 -6.36 15.43 -13.46
CA VAL A 180 -4.99 15.13 -13.02
C VAL A 180 -4.36 14.03 -13.85
N SER A 181 -5.15 13.03 -14.27
CA SER A 181 -4.65 11.93 -15.13
C SER A 181 -4.21 12.43 -16.52
N GLY A 182 -4.94 13.39 -17.10
CA GLY A 182 -4.58 14.00 -18.38
C GLY A 182 -3.29 14.81 -18.31
N LEU A 183 -3.11 15.60 -17.25
CA LEU A 183 -1.88 16.39 -17.04
C LEU A 183 -0.67 15.49 -16.74
N LEU A 184 -0.84 14.43 -15.94
CA LEU A 184 0.23 13.48 -15.64
C LEU A 184 0.71 12.77 -16.91
N LYS A 185 -0.23 12.34 -17.77
CA LYS A 185 0.04 11.69 -19.06
C LYS A 185 0.74 12.64 -20.04
N ALA A 186 0.38 13.93 -20.04
CA ALA A 186 1.02 14.95 -20.85
C ALA A 186 2.45 15.26 -20.36
N LEU A 187 2.66 15.36 -19.05
CA LEU A 187 3.97 15.65 -18.45
C LEU A 187 4.95 14.48 -18.52
N THR A 188 4.48 13.24 -18.50
CA THR A 188 5.33 12.04 -18.65
C THR A 188 5.47 11.56 -20.08
N ALA A 189 5.08 12.38 -21.08
CA ALA A 189 5.14 12.05 -22.50
C ALA A 189 4.51 10.68 -22.85
N GLY A 190 3.45 10.29 -22.14
CA GLY A 190 2.77 9.00 -22.33
C GLY A 190 3.47 7.79 -21.72
N ALA A 191 4.58 7.94 -20.98
CA ALA A 191 5.29 6.83 -20.34
C ALA A 191 4.54 6.23 -19.13
N THR A 192 3.55 6.95 -18.60
CA THR A 192 2.67 6.46 -17.52
C THR A 192 1.22 6.51 -17.96
N GLU A 193 0.44 5.45 -17.70
CA GLU A 193 -0.98 5.34 -18.07
C GLU A 193 -1.91 6.34 -17.36
N GLY A 194 -1.39 7.31 -16.60
CA GLY A 194 -2.16 8.26 -15.80
C GLY A 194 -2.73 7.64 -14.52
N ASN A 195 -2.29 6.43 -14.15
CA ASN A 195 -2.65 5.79 -12.88
C ASN A 195 -1.95 6.50 -11.72
N LEU A 196 -2.74 6.98 -10.76
CA LEU A 196 -2.22 7.60 -9.55
C LEU A 196 -1.42 6.57 -8.74
N PRO A 197 -0.34 6.99 -8.04
CA PRO A 197 0.45 6.10 -7.21
C PRO A 197 -0.44 5.42 -6.15
N ARG A 198 -0.08 4.18 -5.76
CA ARG A 198 -0.80 3.36 -4.77
C ARG A 198 -0.71 3.96 -3.36
N VAL A 199 -1.45 5.03 -3.14
CA VAL A 199 -1.53 5.74 -1.86
C VAL A 199 -2.88 5.43 -1.22
N HIS A 200 -2.86 5.20 0.07
CA HIS A 200 -4.02 4.98 0.92
C HIS A 200 -4.30 6.27 1.70
N ILE A 201 -5.56 6.70 1.72
CA ILE A 201 -6.04 7.80 2.54
C ILE A 201 -7.10 7.26 3.51
N GLY A 202 -6.83 7.39 4.80
CA GLY A 202 -7.77 7.14 5.89
C GLY A 202 -8.26 8.46 6.45
N VAL A 203 -9.56 8.75 6.33
CA VAL A 203 -10.15 9.93 6.99
C VAL A 203 -10.62 9.50 8.38
N VAL A 204 -10.03 10.08 9.42
CA VAL A 204 -10.37 9.83 10.82
C VAL A 204 -11.49 10.78 11.20
N ARG A 205 -12.65 10.24 11.58
CA ARG A 205 -13.80 11.01 12.04
C ARG A 205 -14.13 10.68 13.48
N LEU A 206 -14.55 11.69 14.23
CA LEU A 206 -15.07 11.53 15.58
C LEU A 206 -16.46 10.90 15.53
N GLY A 207 -16.68 9.89 16.38
CA GLY A 207 -17.91 9.14 16.48
C GLY A 207 -18.14 8.16 15.32
N SER A 208 -19.25 7.42 15.41
CA SER A 208 -19.60 6.35 14.47
C SER A 208 -20.16 6.85 13.14
N GLN A 209 -20.64 8.09 13.10
CA GLN A 209 -21.40 8.62 11.97
C GLN A 209 -20.51 8.98 10.75
N PRO A 210 -21.03 8.87 9.52
CA PRO A 210 -20.27 9.24 8.30
C PRO A 210 -19.95 10.73 8.17
N ASP A 211 -20.81 11.57 8.72
CA ASP A 211 -20.75 13.03 8.71
C ASP A 211 -20.01 13.63 9.93
N GLY A 212 -19.57 12.79 10.87
CA GLY A 212 -18.81 13.21 12.05
C GLY A 212 -17.58 14.05 11.72
N LEU A 213 -17.19 14.91 12.66
CA LEU A 213 -16.09 15.87 12.52
C LEU A 213 -14.80 15.14 12.11
N VAL A 214 -14.09 15.68 11.11
CA VAL A 214 -12.79 15.13 10.69
C VAL A 214 -11.74 15.55 11.71
N ALA A 215 -11.22 14.57 12.45
CA ALA A 215 -10.19 14.79 13.47
C ALA A 215 -8.78 14.74 12.86
N ASP A 216 -8.53 13.80 11.93
CA ASP A 216 -7.20 13.57 11.35
C ASP A 216 -7.30 12.89 9.96
N ARG A 217 -6.20 12.85 9.21
CA ARG A 217 -6.07 12.14 7.93
C ARG A 217 -4.78 11.34 7.89
N TRP A 218 -4.92 10.02 7.78
CA TRP A 218 -3.79 9.12 7.58
C TRP A 218 -3.49 8.98 6.09
N VAL A 219 -2.25 9.25 5.71
CA VAL A 219 -1.77 9.08 4.32
C VAL A 219 -0.55 8.18 4.35
N PHE A 220 -0.61 7.05 3.65
CA PHE A 220 0.51 6.10 3.55
C PHE A 220 0.47 5.33 2.22
N ARG A 221 1.62 4.89 1.71
CA ARG A 221 1.69 3.99 0.54
C ARG A 221 1.64 2.53 0.98
N GLY A 222 2.54 2.15 1.89
CA GLY A 222 2.60 0.80 2.46
C GLY A 222 2.98 -0.26 1.43
N ASP A 223 3.77 0.10 0.43
CA ASP A 223 4.31 -0.85 -0.55
C ASP A 223 5.36 -1.78 0.09
N ASP A 224 6.09 -1.27 1.08
CA ASP A 224 7.06 -1.97 1.91
C ASP A 224 6.43 -2.82 3.03
N LEU A 225 5.14 -2.65 3.31
CA LEU A 225 4.46 -3.34 4.40
C LEU A 225 3.91 -4.71 4.00
N ASN A 226 3.91 -5.09 2.72
CA ASN A 226 3.33 -6.37 2.29
C ASN A 226 4.07 -7.57 2.89
N ASP A 227 5.39 -7.48 3.00
CA ASP A 227 6.25 -8.57 3.52
C ASP A 227 6.31 -8.57 5.05
N ALA A 228 5.73 -7.56 5.71
CA ALA A 228 5.82 -7.38 7.14
C ALA A 228 4.68 -8.05 7.93
N TYR A 229 3.70 -8.66 7.27
CA TYR A 229 2.61 -9.38 7.92
C TYR A 229 1.98 -10.43 7.02
N ASN A 230 1.31 -11.42 7.63
CA ASN A 230 0.59 -12.45 6.89
C ASN A 230 -0.75 -11.93 6.37
N THR A 231 -0.81 -11.50 5.11
CA THR A 231 -2.06 -11.02 4.49
C THR A 231 -3.13 -12.11 4.34
N THR A 232 -2.73 -13.37 4.41
CA THR A 232 -3.57 -14.55 4.18
C THR A 232 -3.95 -15.28 5.46
N GLN A 233 -3.68 -14.66 6.62
CA GLN A 233 -4.02 -15.24 7.93
C GLN A 233 -5.52 -15.52 8.01
N VAL A 234 -5.86 -16.73 8.44
CA VAL A 234 -7.24 -17.16 8.72
C VAL A 234 -7.42 -17.19 10.22
N PHE A 235 -8.27 -16.32 10.76
CA PHE A 235 -8.50 -16.20 12.20
C PHE A 235 -9.35 -17.37 12.72
N SER A 236 -8.72 -18.25 13.51
CA SER A 236 -9.36 -19.45 14.06
C SER A 236 -9.68 -19.33 15.55
N GLU A 237 -10.71 -20.05 16.02
CA GLU A 237 -10.96 -20.26 17.47
C GLU A 237 -9.98 -21.27 18.06
N SER A 238 -9.50 -22.21 17.24
CA SER A 238 -8.56 -23.26 17.63
C SER A 238 -7.10 -22.85 17.43
N TYR A 239 -6.79 -21.56 17.65
CA TYR A 239 -5.42 -21.08 17.52
C TYR A 239 -4.52 -21.80 18.54
N PRO A 240 -3.42 -22.46 18.11
CA PRO A 240 -2.70 -23.41 18.96
C PRO A 240 -1.77 -22.76 20.01
N HIS A 241 -1.57 -21.44 19.96
CA HIS A 241 -0.64 -20.73 20.83
C HIS A 241 -1.39 -19.76 21.75
N GLY A 242 -0.90 -19.61 22.99
CA GLY A 242 -1.37 -18.56 23.89
C GLY A 242 -0.73 -17.20 23.59
N THR A 243 -0.98 -16.24 24.47
CA THR A 243 -0.30 -14.94 24.44
C THR A 243 1.22 -15.10 24.61
N HIS A 244 2.00 -14.58 23.67
CA HIS A 244 3.47 -14.72 23.65
C HIS A 244 4.16 -13.48 23.09
N CYS A 245 5.49 -13.42 23.23
CA CYS A 245 6.31 -12.32 22.75
C CYS A 245 7.04 -12.72 21.45
N LEU A 246 6.96 -11.89 20.42
CA LEU A 246 7.73 -12.06 19.19
C LEU A 246 9.17 -11.60 19.39
N LEU A 247 10.10 -12.30 18.75
CA LEU A 247 11.50 -11.90 18.69
C LEU A 247 11.62 -10.57 17.93
N SER A 248 12.35 -9.62 18.49
CA SER A 248 12.59 -8.32 17.83
C SER A 248 13.37 -8.50 16.51
N SER A 249 13.28 -7.51 15.62
CA SER A 249 14.07 -7.48 14.37
C SER A 249 15.56 -7.73 14.60
N TRP A 250 16.12 -7.20 15.69
CA TRP A 250 17.51 -7.47 16.08
C TRP A 250 17.81 -8.95 16.36
N HIS A 251 16.92 -9.67 17.04
CA HIS A 251 17.11 -11.09 17.33
C HIS A 251 16.96 -11.94 16.05
N LEU A 252 16.05 -11.55 15.15
CA LEU A 252 15.81 -12.26 13.88
C LEU A 252 16.89 -11.97 12.83
N SER A 253 17.45 -10.75 12.84
CA SER A 253 18.51 -10.31 11.93
C SER A 253 19.90 -10.71 12.41
N ALA A 254 20.05 -11.07 13.69
CA ALA A 254 21.27 -11.64 14.22
C ALA A 254 21.52 -12.97 13.50
N ARG A 255 22.35 -12.94 12.46
CA ARG A 255 22.96 -14.16 11.94
C ARG A 255 23.75 -14.75 13.11
N VAL A 256 23.25 -15.83 13.69
CA VAL A 256 24.11 -16.76 14.43
C VAL A 256 25.07 -17.24 13.36
N GLY A 257 26.29 -16.69 13.37
CA GLY A 257 27.34 -16.99 12.41
C GLY A 257 27.81 -18.40 12.67
N VAL A 258 27.04 -19.37 12.19
CA VAL A 258 27.59 -20.70 11.96
C VAL A 258 28.46 -20.54 10.73
N ASP A 259 29.78 -20.62 10.95
CA ASP A 259 30.74 -20.64 9.85
C ASP A 259 30.29 -21.67 8.80
N PRO A 260 30.36 -21.38 7.49
CA PRO A 260 30.03 -22.36 6.45
C PRO A 260 30.75 -23.71 6.61
N SER A 261 31.88 -23.76 7.33
CA SER A 261 32.62 -24.98 7.62
C SER A 261 32.22 -25.70 8.92
N PHE A 262 31.23 -25.19 9.68
CA PHE A 262 30.88 -25.76 10.98
C PHE A 262 29.98 -26.99 10.84
N VAL A 263 30.48 -28.14 11.32
CA VAL A 263 29.75 -29.40 11.42
C VAL A 263 29.80 -29.85 12.89
N GLY A 264 28.70 -29.61 13.63
CA GLY A 264 28.55 -29.99 15.04
C GLY A 264 27.21 -29.53 15.63
N PRO A 265 26.80 -30.04 16.81
CA PRO A 265 25.57 -29.58 17.47
C PRO A 265 25.75 -28.13 17.95
N ARG A 266 24.79 -27.25 17.64
CA ARG A 266 24.79 -25.86 18.13
C ARG A 266 24.66 -25.87 19.65
N LEU A 267 25.73 -25.50 20.35
CA LEU A 267 25.71 -25.36 21.81
C LEU A 267 24.91 -24.12 22.19
N ALA A 268 23.68 -24.33 22.68
CA ALA A 268 22.90 -23.30 23.34
C ALA A 268 23.48 -23.06 24.74
N GLY A 269 24.36 -22.07 24.87
CA GLY A 269 24.97 -21.68 26.13
C GLY A 269 25.86 -20.45 25.97
N PRO A 270 26.43 -19.92 27.08
CA PRO A 270 27.25 -18.69 27.07
C PRO A 270 28.41 -18.72 26.06
N ALA A 271 28.96 -19.90 25.76
CA ALA A 271 30.02 -20.09 24.76
C ALA A 271 29.55 -19.84 23.31
N GLY A 272 28.24 -19.91 23.03
CA GLY A 272 27.67 -19.57 21.73
C GLY A 272 27.48 -18.06 21.52
N VAL A 273 27.60 -17.25 22.58
CA VAL A 273 27.49 -15.79 22.53
C VAL A 273 28.68 -15.16 21.80
N ASP A 274 29.87 -15.76 21.90
CA ASP A 274 31.08 -15.31 21.20
C ASP A 274 31.02 -15.53 19.67
N LEU A 275 30.11 -16.38 19.20
CA LEU A 275 29.80 -16.55 17.78
C LEU A 275 28.84 -15.48 17.23
N LEU A 276 28.23 -14.67 18.11
CA LEU A 276 27.38 -13.55 17.74
C LEU A 276 28.26 -12.33 17.42
N ARG A 277 28.67 -12.18 16.17
CA ARG A 277 29.34 -10.94 15.73
C ARG A 277 28.31 -9.84 15.48
N GLY A 278 28.57 -8.65 16.04
CA GLY A 278 27.82 -7.45 15.72
C GLY A 278 27.96 -7.09 14.23
N ARG A 279 26.83 -6.78 13.57
CA ARG A 279 26.80 -6.42 12.14
C ARG A 279 27.53 -5.09 11.91
N THR A 280 28.28 -4.98 10.81
CA THR A 280 28.71 -3.69 10.28
C THR A 280 27.47 -2.92 9.81
N PRO A 281 27.23 -1.68 10.28
CA PRO A 281 26.04 -0.93 9.92
C PRO A 281 25.97 -0.74 8.39
N PRO A 282 24.75 -0.73 7.79
CA PRO A 282 24.61 -0.49 6.36
C PRO A 282 25.24 0.85 5.98
N PRO A 283 25.79 0.99 4.75
CA PRO A 283 26.32 2.27 4.30
C PRO A 283 25.24 3.33 4.42
N LYS A 284 25.57 4.46 5.07
CA LYS A 284 24.62 5.55 5.30
C LYS A 284 23.98 5.97 3.97
N PRO A 285 22.65 6.14 3.90
CA PRO A 285 22.01 6.65 2.69
C PRO A 285 22.61 8.03 2.33
N PRO A 286 22.62 8.39 1.03
CA PRO A 286 23.14 9.68 0.61
C PRO A 286 22.46 10.80 1.38
N HIS A 287 23.28 11.73 1.88
CA HIS A 287 22.87 12.76 2.83
C HIS A 287 21.66 13.55 2.30
N LYS A 288 20.73 13.95 3.17
CA LYS A 288 19.46 14.64 2.81
C LYS A 288 19.65 15.90 1.94
N HIS A 289 20.83 16.51 1.99
CA HIS A 289 21.24 17.64 1.14
C HIS A 289 21.59 17.21 -0.29
N MET A 290 22.13 16.01 -0.49
CA MET A 290 22.46 15.46 -1.79
C MET A 290 21.21 15.12 -2.61
N THR A 291 20.15 14.61 -1.96
CA THR A 291 18.85 14.39 -2.61
C THR A 291 18.17 15.70 -3.02
N LYS A 292 18.28 16.74 -2.19
CA LYS A 292 17.78 18.09 -2.52
C LYS A 292 18.59 18.72 -3.66
N PHE A 293 19.91 18.55 -3.65
CA PHE A 293 20.79 19.00 -4.73
C PHE A 293 20.45 18.31 -6.05
N LEU A 294 20.26 16.98 -6.05
CA LEU A 294 19.90 16.24 -7.26
C LEU A 294 18.54 16.67 -7.83
N MET A 295 17.54 16.89 -6.96
CA MET A 295 16.23 17.39 -7.37
C MET A 295 16.32 18.82 -7.93
N PHE A 296 17.11 19.68 -7.29
CA PHE A 296 17.32 21.04 -7.75
C PHE A 296 18.10 21.10 -9.07
N SER A 297 19.12 20.26 -9.25
CA SER A 297 19.88 20.18 -10.50
C SER A 297 19.02 19.65 -11.65
N MET A 298 18.11 18.72 -11.38
CA MET A 298 17.19 18.20 -12.40
C MET A 298 16.16 19.26 -12.80
N LEU A 299 15.58 19.99 -11.83
CA LEU A 299 14.67 21.12 -12.08
C LEU A 299 15.37 22.27 -12.83
N LEU A 300 16.58 22.61 -12.42
CA LEU A 300 17.40 23.62 -13.10
C LEU A 300 17.74 23.20 -14.53
N GLY A 301 18.05 21.92 -14.76
CA GLY A 301 18.27 21.38 -16.11
C GLY A 301 17.03 21.48 -17.00
N VAL A 302 15.83 21.22 -16.47
CA VAL A 302 14.57 21.38 -17.21
C VAL A 302 14.27 22.86 -17.49
N VAL A 303 14.49 23.74 -16.52
CA VAL A 303 14.29 25.20 -16.70
C VAL A 303 15.29 25.76 -17.70
N LEU A 304 16.58 25.43 -17.58
CA LEU A 304 17.62 25.86 -18.52
C LEU A 304 17.41 25.27 -19.91
N GLY A 305 16.96 24.01 -20.02
CA GLY A 305 16.58 23.41 -21.30
C GLY A 305 15.41 24.14 -21.96
N GLY A 306 14.36 24.45 -21.19
CA GLY A 306 13.22 25.24 -21.68
C GLY A 306 13.57 26.68 -22.03
N PHE A 307 14.52 27.30 -21.31
CA PHE A 307 15.01 28.64 -21.58
C PHE A 307 15.94 28.67 -22.80
N ALA A 308 16.82 27.67 -22.96
CA ALA A 308 17.68 27.51 -24.12
C ALA A 308 16.86 27.33 -25.42
N VAL A 309 15.78 26.55 -25.36
CA VAL A 309 14.82 26.39 -26.46
C VAL A 309 14.06 27.69 -26.78
N ARG A 310 13.91 28.61 -25.82
CA ARG A 310 13.24 29.91 -26.05
C ARG A 310 14.17 31.04 -26.47
N VAL A 311 15.44 31.01 -26.07
CA VAL A 311 16.39 32.11 -26.26
C VAL A 311 17.38 31.85 -27.40
N PHE A 312 17.81 30.59 -27.60
CA PHE A 312 18.87 30.24 -28.56
C PHE A 312 18.40 29.39 -29.73
N ALA A 313 17.19 28.81 -29.67
CA ALA A 313 16.59 28.25 -30.86
C ALA A 313 15.80 29.37 -31.55
N PRO A 314 16.14 29.80 -32.77
CA PRO A 314 15.14 30.50 -33.60
C PRO A 314 13.90 29.60 -33.67
N PRO A 315 12.70 30.14 -33.88
CA PRO A 315 11.55 29.30 -34.14
C PRO A 315 11.96 28.35 -35.27
N VAL A 316 12.10 27.07 -34.95
CA VAL A 316 12.05 26.05 -35.97
C VAL A 316 10.61 26.15 -36.43
N VAL A 317 10.40 27.00 -37.43
CA VAL A 317 9.36 26.79 -38.40
C VAL A 317 9.63 25.37 -38.83
N VAL A 318 8.83 24.45 -38.29
CA VAL A 318 8.67 23.15 -38.91
C VAL A 318 8.21 23.55 -40.29
N ALA A 319 9.15 23.60 -41.25
CA ALA A 319 8.83 23.63 -42.65
C ALA A 319 7.84 22.49 -42.77
N GLY A 320 6.56 22.84 -42.98
CA GLY A 320 5.51 21.85 -43.12
C GLY A 320 6.07 20.83 -44.06
N ALA A 321 6.15 19.56 -43.60
CA ALA A 321 6.82 18.47 -44.29
C ALA A 321 6.64 18.72 -45.78
N ALA A 322 7.75 19.01 -46.48
CA ALA A 322 7.68 19.43 -47.87
C ALA A 322 6.69 18.51 -48.54
N LYS A 323 5.56 19.06 -49.04
CA LYS A 323 4.63 18.29 -49.86
C LYS A 323 5.52 17.70 -50.93
N VAL A 324 5.83 16.41 -50.84
CA VAL A 324 6.47 15.70 -51.92
C VAL A 324 5.48 15.88 -53.06
N GLU A 325 5.84 16.74 -54.02
CA GLU A 325 5.03 16.93 -55.20
C GLU A 325 4.83 15.54 -55.81
N ARG A 326 3.58 15.09 -55.85
CA ARG A 326 3.23 13.83 -56.51
C ARG A 326 3.51 14.06 -57.98
N VAL A 327 4.64 13.56 -58.47
CA VAL A 327 4.95 13.61 -59.89
C VAL A 327 4.02 12.60 -60.57
N VAL A 328 2.95 13.13 -61.15
CA VAL A 328 2.04 12.33 -61.96
C VAL A 328 2.72 12.09 -63.30
N SER A 329 2.86 10.82 -63.71
CA SER A 329 3.50 10.45 -64.97
C SER A 329 2.65 10.95 -66.15
N ASP A 330 3.20 11.83 -66.99
CA ASP A 330 2.54 12.31 -68.22
C ASP A 330 2.51 11.24 -69.33
N LYS A 331 3.31 10.19 -69.20
CA LYS A 331 3.51 9.16 -70.24
C LYS A 331 2.55 7.98 -70.13
N VAL A 332 2.06 7.68 -68.93
CA VAL A 332 1.24 6.48 -68.66
C VAL A 332 0.04 6.86 -67.80
N LYS A 333 -1.17 6.52 -68.27
CA LYS A 333 -2.42 6.80 -67.57
C LYS A 333 -3.02 5.52 -67.00
N GLY A 334 -3.76 5.66 -65.90
CA GLY A 334 -4.56 4.59 -65.33
C GLY A 334 -5.84 4.39 -66.14
N VAL A 335 -6.08 3.17 -66.63
CA VAL A 335 -7.24 2.83 -67.47
C VAL A 335 -8.38 2.22 -66.64
N GLY A 336 -8.03 1.44 -65.61
CA GLY A 336 -9.02 0.84 -64.71
C GLY A 336 -8.36 0.15 -63.54
N TYR A 337 -9.15 -0.25 -62.55
CA TYR A 337 -8.67 -1.07 -61.44
C TYR A 337 -9.63 -2.23 -61.15
N VAL A 338 -9.08 -3.30 -60.60
CA VAL A 338 -9.83 -4.42 -60.02
C VAL A 338 -9.47 -4.53 -58.55
N ARG A 339 -10.49 -4.58 -57.69
CA ARG A 339 -10.30 -4.77 -56.25
C ARG A 339 -10.30 -6.27 -55.94
N LEU A 340 -9.22 -6.75 -55.34
CA LEU A 340 -9.11 -8.15 -54.89
C LEU A 340 -9.65 -8.33 -53.45
N PRO A 341 -10.04 -9.56 -53.06
CA PRO A 341 -10.67 -9.84 -51.76
C PRO A 341 -9.81 -9.43 -50.54
N ASN A 342 -8.48 -9.44 -50.67
CA ASN A 342 -7.55 -9.16 -49.58
C ASN A 342 -7.17 -7.66 -49.44
N ARG A 343 -8.01 -6.74 -49.94
CA ARG A 343 -7.75 -5.28 -49.98
C ARG A 343 -6.57 -4.84 -50.85
N HIS A 344 -6.08 -5.72 -51.71
CA HIS A 344 -5.14 -5.37 -52.77
C HIS A 344 -5.89 -4.85 -54.00
N PHE A 345 -5.26 -3.95 -54.75
CA PHE A 345 -5.79 -3.43 -56.01
C PHE A 345 -4.86 -3.85 -57.13
N LEU A 346 -5.41 -4.23 -58.28
CA LEU A 346 -4.65 -4.34 -59.52
C LEU A 346 -5.08 -3.19 -60.42
N VAL A 347 -4.10 -2.45 -60.92
CA VAL A 347 -4.30 -1.29 -61.77
C VAL A 347 -3.82 -1.62 -63.18
N THR A 348 -4.69 -1.37 -64.17
CA THR A 348 -4.34 -1.49 -65.60
C THR A 348 -3.88 -0.14 -66.12
N LEU A 349 -2.72 -0.13 -66.75
CA LEU A 349 -2.08 1.06 -67.32
C LEU A 349 -2.33 1.17 -68.83
N SER A 350 -2.20 2.37 -69.38
CA SER A 350 -2.44 2.67 -70.80
C SER A 350 -1.46 1.99 -71.76
N ASP A 351 -0.35 1.47 -71.24
CA ASP A 351 0.65 0.69 -71.99
C ASP A 351 0.38 -0.83 -71.95
N GLY A 352 -0.76 -1.25 -71.38
CA GLY A 352 -1.20 -2.64 -71.31
C GLY A 352 -0.66 -3.42 -70.11
N ARG A 353 0.16 -2.81 -69.25
CA ARG A 353 0.65 -3.47 -68.03
C ARG A 353 -0.42 -3.48 -66.93
N VAL A 354 -0.44 -4.56 -66.15
CA VAL A 354 -1.24 -4.68 -64.93
C VAL A 354 -0.27 -4.75 -63.76
N VAL A 355 -0.41 -3.81 -62.82
CA VAL A 355 0.51 -3.62 -61.68
C VAL A 355 -0.24 -3.57 -60.38
N GLU A 356 0.39 -4.06 -59.32
CA GLU A 356 -0.08 -3.89 -57.95
C GLU A 356 0.54 -2.59 -57.39
N PRO A 357 -0.26 -1.56 -57.04
CA PRO A 357 0.28 -0.29 -56.62
C PRO A 357 0.73 -0.35 -55.16
N VAL A 358 1.81 0.38 -54.85
CA VAL A 358 2.36 0.49 -53.49
C VAL A 358 1.38 1.25 -52.58
N ASN A 359 0.74 2.29 -53.12
CA ASN A 359 -0.31 3.06 -52.46
C ASN A 359 -1.43 3.39 -53.46
N MET A 360 -2.67 3.43 -53.00
CA MET A 360 -3.82 3.83 -53.82
C MET A 360 -4.74 4.78 -53.06
N VAL A 361 -5.19 5.84 -53.73
CA VAL A 361 -6.07 6.87 -53.18
C VAL A 361 -7.29 7.02 -54.09
N MET A 362 -8.49 6.87 -53.53
CA MET A 362 -9.74 7.09 -54.25
C MET A 362 -10.14 8.57 -54.13
N LEU A 363 -10.27 9.25 -55.26
CA LEU A 363 -10.69 10.65 -55.36
C LEU A 363 -12.14 10.63 -55.85
N GLY A 364 -13.11 10.85 -54.98
CA GLY A 364 -14.55 10.60 -55.25
C GLY A 364 -15.05 11.01 -56.65
N GLY A 365 -16.08 10.32 -57.15
CA GLY A 365 -16.61 10.52 -58.52
C GLY A 365 -16.00 9.58 -59.56
N GLY A 366 -15.47 8.43 -59.14
CA GLY A 366 -14.86 7.44 -60.03
C GLY A 366 -13.37 7.67 -60.33
N ALA A 367 -12.81 8.80 -59.90
CA ALA A 367 -11.39 9.09 -60.05
C ALA A 367 -10.53 8.40 -58.99
N TRP A 368 -9.31 8.04 -59.36
CA TRP A 368 -8.36 7.38 -58.46
C TRP A 368 -6.92 7.70 -58.86
N GLU A 369 -6.05 7.65 -57.88
CA GLU A 369 -4.60 7.83 -57.99
C GLU A 369 -3.91 6.59 -57.44
N ALA A 370 -2.90 6.07 -58.14
CA ALA A 370 -2.14 4.91 -57.71
C ALA A 370 -0.63 5.14 -57.89
N GLU A 371 0.15 4.70 -56.92
CA GLU A 371 1.62 4.73 -56.96
C GLU A 371 2.14 3.43 -57.54
N VAL A 372 2.68 3.49 -58.77
CA VAL A 372 3.14 2.32 -59.53
C VAL A 372 4.60 1.96 -59.22
N SER A 373 5.39 2.97 -58.90
CA SER A 373 6.76 2.85 -58.41
C SER A 373 7.04 3.98 -57.40
N PRO A 374 8.05 3.87 -56.51
CA PRO A 374 8.28 4.87 -55.48
C PRO A 374 8.40 6.29 -56.06
N GLY A 375 7.41 7.14 -55.78
CA GLY A 375 7.34 8.52 -56.27
C GLY A 375 6.71 8.72 -57.67
N GLU A 376 6.35 7.66 -58.39
CA GLU A 376 5.66 7.73 -59.68
C GLU A 376 4.16 7.43 -59.52
N TRP A 377 3.34 8.46 -59.73
CA TRP A 377 1.88 8.37 -59.58
C TRP A 377 1.18 8.35 -60.93
N VAL A 378 0.13 7.54 -61.05
CA VAL A 378 -0.78 7.54 -62.21
C VAL A 378 -2.18 7.92 -61.77
N LYS A 379 -2.88 8.64 -62.65
CA LYS A 379 -4.29 8.98 -62.50
C LYS A 379 -5.15 8.16 -63.43
N GLY A 380 -6.27 7.66 -62.92
CA GLY A 380 -7.30 7.02 -63.71
C GLY A 380 -8.70 7.46 -63.28
N VAL A 381 -9.66 7.26 -64.17
CA VAL A 381 -11.09 7.48 -63.91
C VAL A 381 -11.81 6.23 -64.38
N LEU A 382 -12.68 5.69 -63.53
CA LEU A 382 -13.45 4.49 -63.80
C LEU A 382 -14.79 4.79 -64.45
#